data_AF-A0ABD3SPB2-F1
#
_entry.id   AF-A0ABD3SPB2-F1
#
_cell.length_a   1.000
_cell.length_b   1.000
_cell.length_c   1.000
_cell.angle_alpha   90.00
_cell.angle_beta   90.00
_cell.angle_gamma   90.00
#
_symmetry.space_group_name_H-M   'P 1'
#
loop_
_entity.id
_entity.type
_entity.pdbx_description
1 polymer ?
#
loop_
_entity_poly.entity_id
_entity_poly.type
_entity_poly.pdbx_seq_one_letter_code
_entity_poly.pdbx_strand_id
1 'polypeptide(L)' 'MYEDSIRYYVRALAMNPKAYNAWQYLRISLRNDMLEACDSRNLDILQKEFPL' A
#
# COMPACT_ATOMS: atom_id res chain seq x y z
N MET A 1 -13.02 3.41 6.54
CA MET A 1 -13.06 4.65 5.72
C MET A 1 -11.76 4.96 4.98
N TYR A 2 -10.61 4.31 5.28
CA TYR A 2 -9.36 4.45 4.51
C TYR A 2 -8.98 3.22 3.68
N GLU A 3 -9.65 2.08 3.89
CA GLU A 3 -9.32 0.80 3.26
C GLU A 3 -9.53 0.80 1.74
N ASP A 4 -10.55 1.52 1.24
CA ASP A 4 -10.76 1.70 -0.19
C ASP A 4 -9.60 2.46 -0.86
N SER A 5 -9.14 3.54 -0.23
CA SER A 5 -8.01 4.35 -0.72
C SER A 5 -6.73 3.51 -0.80
N ILE A 6 -6.50 2.67 0.22
CA ILE A 6 -5.35 1.77 0.31
C ILE A 6 -5.32 0.81 -0.88
N ARG A 7 -6.46 0.20 -1.25
CA ARG A 7 -6.57 -0.67 -2.43
C ARG A 7 -6.13 0.03 -3.71
N TYR A 8 -6.57 1.27 -3.92
CA TYR A 8 -6.17 2.05 -5.10
C TYR A 8 -4.68 2.39 -5.10
N TYR A 9 -4.09 2.72 -3.94
CA TYR A 9 -2.64 2.96 -3.83
C TYR A 9 -1.83 1.68 -4.07
N VAL A 10 -2.23 0.55 -3.50
CA VAL A 10 -1.57 -0.74 -3.72
C VAL A 10 -1.62 -1.14 -5.20
N ARG A 11 -2.77 -0.93 -5.88
CA ARG A 11 -2.88 -1.19 -7.32
C ARG A 11 -2.01 -0.25 -8.15
N ALA A 12 -1.97 1.03 -7.83
CA ALA A 12 -1.11 2.00 -8.52
C ALA A 12 0.38 1.62 -8.37
N LEU A 13 0.79 1.18 -7.18
CA LEU A 13 2.15 0.71 -6.91
C LEU A 13 2.46 -0.63 -7.58
N ALA A 14 1.48 -1.52 -7.73
CA ALA A 14 1.64 -2.74 -8.52
C ALA A 14 1.93 -2.45 -10.00
N MET A 15 1.36 -1.37 -10.54
CA MET A 15 1.60 -0.93 -11.91
C MET A 15 2.88 -0.09 -12.06
N ASN A 16 3.21 0.71 -11.04
CA ASN A 16 4.42 1.53 -11.02
C ASN A 16 5.03 1.56 -9.60
N PRO A 17 5.91 0.60 -9.27
CA PRO A 17 6.50 0.51 -7.93
C PRO A 17 7.48 1.65 -7.61
N LYS A 18 7.88 2.46 -8.62
CA LYS A 18 8.76 3.62 -8.45
C LYS A 18 8.01 4.88 -7.97
N ALA A 19 6.68 4.84 -7.88
CA ALA A 19 5.88 5.98 -7.42
C ALA A 19 6.04 6.20 -5.90
N TYR A 20 7.10 6.92 -5.51
CA TYR A 20 7.41 7.22 -4.11
C TYR A 20 6.26 7.91 -3.38
N ASN A 21 5.55 8.81 -4.08
CA ASN A 21 4.42 9.54 -3.51
C ASN A 21 3.29 8.58 -3.07
N ALA A 22 3.02 7.54 -3.87
CA ALA A 22 1.99 6.55 -3.53
C ALA A 22 2.39 5.71 -2.31
N TRP A 23 3.68 5.39 -2.15
CA TRP A 23 4.18 4.74 -0.92
C TRP A 23 4.00 5.63 0.31
N GLN A 24 4.23 6.94 0.20
CA GLN A 24 4.03 7.87 1.33
C GLN A 24 2.56 7.96 1.74
N TYR A 25 1.63 8.10 0.79
CA TYR A 25 0.20 8.12 1.09
C TYR A 25 -0.30 6.78 1.63
N LEU A 26 0.20 5.68 1.10
CA LEU A 26 -0.09 4.34 1.60
C LEU A 26 0.34 4.21 3.06
N ARG A 27 1.57 4.62 3.39
CA ARG A 27 2.12 4.58 4.75
C ARG A 27 1.31 5.39 5.76
N ILE A 28 0.82 6.58 5.37
CA ILE A 28 -0.02 7.43 6.24
C ILE A 28 -1.41 6.83 6.43
N SER A 29 -1.92 6.11 5.43
CA SER A 29 -3.26 5.51 5.45
C SER A 29 -3.29 4.15 6.17
N LEU A 30 -2.16 3.46 6.26
CA LEU A 30 -2.02 2.17 6.94
C LEU A 30 -1.98 2.34 8.46
N ARG A 31 -2.58 1.39 9.18
CA ARG A 31 -2.43 1.26 10.64
C ARG A 31 -1.04 0.70 10.96
N ASN A 32 -0.55 0.99 12.18
CA ASN A 32 0.81 0.66 12.63
C ASN A 32 1.24 -0.79 12.31
N ASP A 33 0.29 -1.70 12.36
CA ASP A 33 0.44 -3.15 12.18
C ASP A 33 0.93 -3.55 10.77
N MET A 34 0.75 -2.68 9.77
CA MET A 34 1.12 -2.92 8.37
C MET A 34 2.22 -1.98 7.86
N LEU A 35 2.80 -1.16 8.74
CA LEU A 35 3.93 -0.29 8.38
C LEU A 35 5.15 -1.10 7.97
N GLU A 36 5.39 -2.26 8.58
CA GLU A 36 6.53 -3.11 8.28
C GLU A 36 6.47 -3.70 6.85
N ALA A 37 5.27 -4.11 6.41
CA ALA A 37 5.04 -4.56 5.03
C ALA A 37 5.18 -3.42 4.01
N CYS A 38 4.75 -2.21 4.38
CA CYS A 38 4.89 -1.01 3.57
C CYS A 38 6.36 -0.56 3.45
N ASP A 39 7.10 -0.56 4.56
CA ASP A 39 8.52 -0.17 4.62
C ASP A 39 9.41 -1.18 3.88
N SER A 40 9.06 -2.46 3.94
CA SER A 40 9.69 -3.53 3.15
C SER A 40 9.33 -3.48 1.66
N ARG A 41 8.46 -2.55 1.24
CA ARG A 41 7.90 -2.43 -0.12
C ARG A 41 7.36 -3.75 -0.67
N ASN A 42 6.81 -4.60 0.21
CA ASN A 42 6.40 -5.94 -0.15
C ASN A 42 4.97 -5.92 -0.70
N LEU A 43 4.86 -5.74 -2.02
CA LEU A 43 3.59 -5.64 -2.72
C LEU A 43 2.77 -6.93 -2.70
N ASP A 44 3.41 -8.10 -2.62
CA ASP A 44 2.70 -9.39 -2.56
C ASP A 44 1.85 -9.52 -1.30
N ILE A 45 2.38 -9.08 -0.15
CA ILE A 45 1.63 -9.06 1.11
C ILE A 45 0.50 -8.04 1.03
N LEU A 46 0.80 -6.82 0.56
CA LEU A 46 -0.18 -5.74 0.46
C LEU A 46 -1.33 -6.07 -0.49
N GLN A 47 -1.08 -6.78 -1.60
CA GLN A 47 -2.13 -7.21 -2.53
C GLN A 47 -3.01 -8.33 -1.96
N LYS A 48 -2.46 -9.21 -1.10
CA LYS A 48 -3.24 -10.26 -0.45
C LYS A 48 -4.13 -9.71 0.66
N GLU A 49 -3.65 -8.73 1.40
CA GLU A 49 -4.41 -8.08 2.47
C GLU A 49 -5.46 -7.10 1.94
N PHE A 50 -5.18 -6.46 0.80
CA PHE A 50 -6.08 -5.50 0.16
C PHE A 50 -6.48 -5.93 -1.27
N PRO A 51 -7.20 -7.06 -1.42
CA PRO A 51 -7.76 -7.45 -2.70
C PRO A 51 -8.88 -6.48 -3.08
N LEU A 52 -9.03 -6.24 -4.38
CA LEU A 52 -10.05 -5.35 -4.94
C LEU A 52 -11.47 -5.84 -4.63
#